data_AF-A0A355QCN7-F1
#
_entry.id   AF-A0A355QCN7-F1
#
_cell.length_a   1.000
_cell.length_b   1.000
_cell.length_c   1.000
_cell.angle_alpha   90.00
_cell.angle_beta   90.00
_cell.angle_gamma   90.00
#
_symmetry.space_group_name_H-M   'P 1'
#
loop_
_entity.id
_entity.type
_entity.pdbx_description
1 polymer ?
#
loop_
_entity_poly.entity_id
_entity_poly.type
_entity_poly.pdbx_seq_one_letter_code
_entity_poly.pdbx_strand_id
1 'polypeptide(L)'
;EGRLVVLVSAAPVEIVEPLATHLGIDEFVATTPEVDPEGRYTGEVEFSAHGEGKAEAMSRLAEDRGLDLGASWAYSDSVSDLPMLEAVGNPVVV
;
A
#
# COMPACT_ATOMS: atom_id res chain seq x y z
N GLU A 1 -14.32 -18.63 -4.78
CA GLU A 1 -13.74 -17.83 -3.68
C GLU A 1 -12.38 -17.34 -4.13
N GLY A 2 -12.05 -16.07 -3.85
CA GLY A 2 -10.80 -15.42 -4.28
C GLY A 2 -9.98 -14.95 -3.07
N ARG A 3 -8.81 -14.39 -3.32
CA ARG A 3 -8.00 -13.70 -2.30
C ARG A 3 -8.35 -12.22 -2.32
N LEU A 4 -8.31 -11.58 -1.14
CA LEU A 4 -8.33 -10.13 -1.05
C LEU A 4 -7.06 -9.58 -1.74
N VAL A 5 -7.25 -8.63 -2.65
CA VAL A 5 -6.17 -8.00 -3.42
C VAL A 5 -5.96 -6.59 -2.92
N VAL A 6 -4.72 -6.26 -2.56
CA VAL A 6 -4.31 -4.93 -2.10
C VAL A 6 -3.33 -4.32 -3.09
N LEU A 7 -3.58 -3.10 -3.54
CA LEU A 7 -2.60 -2.31 -4.29
C LEU A 7 -1.77 -1.45 -3.35
N VAL A 8 -0.47 -1.70 -3.24
CA VAL A 8 0.44 -0.95 -2.36
C VAL A 8 1.42 -0.14 -3.19
N SER A 9 1.33 1.19 -3.15
CA SER A 9 2.13 2.07 -4.02
C SER A 9 2.58 3.34 -3.31
N ALA A 10 3.79 3.80 -3.63
CA ALA A 10 4.31 5.09 -3.18
C ALA A 10 3.70 6.28 -3.96
N ALA A 11 2.92 6.00 -5.01
CA ALA A 11 2.21 7.04 -5.75
C ALA A 11 1.14 7.73 -4.88
N PRO A 12 0.79 9.00 -5.18
CA PRO A 12 -0.26 9.71 -4.47
C PRO A 12 -1.61 9.01 -4.57
N VAL A 13 -2.43 9.15 -3.52
CA VAL A 13 -3.78 8.58 -3.44
C VAL A 13 -4.65 8.94 -4.64
N GLU A 14 -4.50 10.15 -5.19
CA GLU A 14 -5.26 10.64 -6.34
C GLU A 14 -4.99 9.85 -7.63
N ILE A 15 -3.89 9.10 -7.68
CA ILE A 15 -3.55 8.19 -8.78
C ILE A 15 -3.94 6.74 -8.43
N VAL A 16 -3.67 6.33 -7.20
CA VAL A 16 -3.86 4.94 -6.76
C VAL A 16 -5.34 4.58 -6.65
N GLU A 17 -6.15 5.42 -6.02
CA GLU A 17 -7.58 5.18 -5.79
C GLU A 17 -8.39 4.97 -7.09
N PRO A 18 -8.32 5.87 -8.11
CA PRO A 18 -9.07 5.66 -9.34
C PRO A 18 -8.58 4.42 -10.10
N LEU A 19 -7.28 4.09 -10.03
CA LEU A 19 -6.74 2.89 -10.65
C LEU A 19 -7.23 1.62 -9.95
N ALA A 20 -7.19 1.58 -8.61
CA ALA A 20 -7.72 0.48 -7.81
C ALA A 20 -9.20 0.23 -8.11
N THR A 21 -9.99 1.30 -8.17
CA THR A 21 -11.41 1.26 -8.55
C THR A 21 -11.60 0.71 -9.96
N HIS A 22 -10.82 1.19 -10.93
CA HIS A 22 -10.92 0.73 -12.33
C HIS A 22 -10.60 -0.75 -12.48
N LEU A 23 -9.62 -1.26 -11.71
CA LEU A 23 -9.16 -2.64 -11.75
C LEU A 23 -10.01 -3.58 -10.87
N GLY A 24 -10.93 -3.06 -10.06
CA GLY A 24 -11.72 -3.85 -9.12
C GLY A 24 -10.88 -4.43 -7.97
N ILE A 25 -9.85 -3.70 -7.54
CA ILE A 25 -9.01 -4.06 -6.38
C ILE A 25 -9.81 -3.81 -5.09
N ASP A 26 -9.69 -4.71 -4.12
CA ASP A 26 -10.48 -4.66 -2.88
C ASP A 26 -10.06 -3.52 -1.95
N GLU A 27 -8.75 -3.30 -1.81
CA GLU A 27 -8.15 -2.29 -0.91
C GLU A 27 -6.89 -1.68 -1.53
N PHE A 28 -6.47 -0.51 -1.06
CA PHE A 28 -5.19 0.07 -1.48
C PHE A 28 -4.48 0.81 -0.34
N VAL A 29 -3.15 0.92 -0.48
CA VAL A 29 -2.26 1.76 0.33
C VAL A 29 -1.55 2.70 -0.62
N ALA A 30 -1.67 4.00 -0.36
CA ALA A 30 -1.10 5.06 -1.19
C ALA A 30 -0.45 6.14 -0.32
N THR A 31 0.43 6.94 -0.92
CA THR A 31 0.96 8.13 -0.26
C THR A 31 -0.14 9.19 -0.16
N THR A 32 -0.33 9.76 1.03
CA THR A 32 -1.30 10.84 1.29
C THR A 32 -0.56 12.16 1.41
N PRO A 33 -0.71 13.09 0.44
CA PRO A 33 -0.16 14.43 0.57
C PRO A 33 -0.94 15.22 1.63
N GLU A 34 -0.26 16.12 2.34
CA GLU A 34 -0.94 17.06 3.21
C GLU A 34 -1.64 18.13 2.37
N VAL A 35 -2.91 18.41 2.72
CA VAL A 35 -3.71 19.48 2.11
C VAL A 35 -4.13 20.49 3.17
N ASP A 36 -4.08 21.77 2.80
CA ASP A 36 -4.57 22.86 3.65
C ASP A 36 -6.12 22.86 3.73
N PRO A 37 -6.72 23.65 4.64
CA PRO A 37 -8.19 23.76 4.74
C PRO A 37 -8.89 24.24 3.46
N GLU A 38 -8.16 24.85 2.53
CA GLU A 38 -8.64 25.29 1.22
C GLU A 38 -8.47 24.22 0.13
N GLY A 39 -7.97 23.02 0.49
CA GLY A 39 -7.81 21.87 -0.40
C GLY A 39 -6.58 21.96 -1.31
N ARG A 40 -5.55 22.70 -0.93
CA ARG A 40 -4.31 22.87 -1.72
C ARG A 40 -3.18 22.06 -1.11
N TYR A 41 -2.33 21.48 -1.96
CA TYR A 41 -1.13 20.78 -1.51
C TYR A 41 -0.18 21.74 -0.80
N THR A 42 0.23 21.38 0.42
CA THR A 42 1.20 22.17 1.20
C THR A 42 2.64 21.90 0.75
N GLY A 43 2.86 20.78 0.07
CA GLY A 43 4.18 20.26 -0.29
C GLY A 43 4.72 19.24 0.72
N GLU A 44 4.05 19.08 1.85
CA GLU A 44 4.34 18.07 2.87
C GLU A 44 3.53 16.78 2.62
N VAL A 45 3.95 15.71 3.29
CA VAL A 45 3.34 14.39 3.18
C VAL A 45 2.80 13.97 4.54
N GLU A 46 1.49 13.71 4.63
CA GLU A 46 0.85 13.20 5.85
C GLU A 46 1.23 11.73 6.08
N PHE A 47 1.23 10.93 5.02
CA PHE A 47 1.62 9.52 5.07
C PHE A 47 2.40 9.12 3.81
N SER A 48 3.55 8.48 3.99
CA SER A 48 4.41 8.01 2.90
C SER A 48 4.33 6.49 2.78
N ALA A 49 3.78 5.99 1.68
CA ALA A 49 3.76 4.57 1.34
C ALA A 49 5.06 4.13 0.65
N HIS A 50 6.21 4.47 1.25
CA HIS A 50 7.54 4.17 0.73
C HIS A 50 8.39 3.48 1.80
N GLY A 51 9.20 2.49 1.41
CA GLY A 51 10.05 1.80 2.37
C GLY A 51 9.25 1.08 3.45
N GLU A 52 9.66 1.29 4.70
CA GLU A 52 8.98 0.83 5.91
C GLU A 52 7.51 1.24 5.97
N GLY A 53 7.14 2.41 5.41
CA GLY A 53 5.76 2.88 5.41
C GLY A 53 4.79 1.92 4.71
N LYS A 54 5.26 1.16 3.71
CA LYS A 54 4.47 0.07 3.09
C LYS A 54 4.27 -1.11 4.04
N ALA A 55 5.34 -1.55 4.69
CA ALA A 55 5.29 -2.70 5.60
C ALA A 55 4.43 -2.40 6.85
N GLU A 56 4.52 -1.19 7.40
CA GLU A 56 3.69 -0.73 8.50
C GLU A 56 2.20 -0.66 8.11
N ALA A 57 1.89 -0.09 6.94
CA ALA A 57 0.51 -0.03 6.46
C ALA A 57 -0.08 -1.43 6.19
N MET A 58 0.73 -2.34 5.64
CA MET A 58 0.32 -3.74 5.46
C MET A 58 0.06 -4.44 6.80
N SER A 59 0.91 -4.19 7.80
CA SER A 59 0.74 -4.76 9.14
C SER A 59 -0.55 -4.28 9.79
N ARG A 60 -0.84 -2.97 9.72
CA ARG A 60 -2.09 -2.38 10.22
C ARG A 60 -3.31 -2.95 9.49
N LEU A 61 -3.28 -3.00 8.16
CA LEU A 61 -4.37 -3.58 7.37
C LEU A 61 -4.60 -5.05 7.73
N ALA A 62 -3.53 -5.81 7.94
CA ALA A 62 -3.62 -7.21 8.33
C ALA A 62 -4.25 -7.38 9.72
N GLU A 63 -3.87 -6.55 10.68
CA GLU A 63 -4.50 -6.52 12.01
C GLU A 63 -5.99 -6.17 11.91
N ASP A 64 -6.34 -5.10 11.21
CA ASP A 64 -7.72 -4.62 11.06
C ASP A 64 -8.64 -5.63 10.37
N ARG A 65 -8.10 -6.42 9.43
CA ARG A 65 -8.84 -7.38 8.62
C ARG A 65 -8.67 -8.83 9.06
N GLY A 66 -7.85 -9.09 10.08
CA GLY A 66 -7.53 -10.45 10.54
C GLY A 66 -6.82 -11.29 9.46
N LEU A 67 -5.95 -10.67 8.67
CA LEU A 67 -5.18 -11.35 7.62
C LEU A 67 -3.89 -11.95 8.18
N ASP A 68 -3.53 -13.14 7.69
CA ASP A 68 -2.25 -13.76 7.96
C ASP A 68 -1.24 -13.38 6.86
N LEU A 69 -0.32 -12.45 7.18
CA LEU A 69 0.76 -12.06 6.26
C LEU A 69 1.71 -13.23 5.95
N GLY A 70 1.92 -14.16 6.89
CA GLY A 70 2.68 -15.38 6.68
C GLY A 70 2.05 -16.32 5.64
N ALA A 71 0.74 -16.22 5.42
CA ALA A 71 0.01 -16.92 4.37
C ALA A 71 -0.25 -16.04 3.13
N SER A 72 0.31 -14.84 3.06
CA SER A 72 0.06 -13.86 2.00
C SER A 72 1.19 -13.82 0.95
N TRP A 73 0.92 -13.14 -0.17
CA TRP A 73 1.86 -12.91 -1.28
C TRP A 73 2.08 -11.41 -1.48
N ALA A 74 3.30 -11.03 -1.83
CA ALA A 74 3.63 -9.66 -2.25
C ALA A 74 4.50 -9.71 -3.51
N TYR A 75 4.27 -8.77 -4.42
CA TYR A 75 4.95 -8.68 -5.70
C TYR A 75 5.55 -7.28 -5.85
N SER A 76 6.84 -7.16 -6.14
CA SER A 76 7.48 -5.87 -6.42
C SER A 76 8.78 -6.03 -7.22
N ASP A 77 9.12 -5.00 -7.98
CA ASP A 77 10.36 -4.85 -8.77
C ASP A 77 11.37 -3.88 -8.10
N SER A 78 11.00 -3.27 -6.96
CA SER A 78 11.78 -2.22 -6.33
C SER A 78 12.43 -2.67 -5.02
N VAL A 79 13.71 -2.33 -4.85
CA VAL A 79 14.44 -2.52 -3.58
C VAL A 79 13.84 -1.72 -2.42
N SER A 80 13.15 -0.61 -2.71
CA SER A 80 12.42 0.14 -1.68
C SER A 80 11.35 -0.68 -0.99
N ASP A 81 10.89 -1.75 -1.61
CA ASP A 81 9.82 -2.59 -1.10
C ASP A 81 10.36 -3.82 -0.38
N LEU A 82 11.66 -3.90 -0.12
CA LEU A 82 12.25 -5.01 0.63
C LEU A 82 11.56 -5.24 1.98
N PRO A 83 11.26 -4.22 2.82
CA PRO A 83 10.52 -4.43 4.07
C PRO A 83 9.12 -5.04 3.85
N MET A 84 8.45 -4.62 2.77
CA MET A 84 7.14 -5.14 2.36
C MET A 84 7.21 -6.62 1.96
N LEU A 85 8.24 -6.99 1.20
CA LEU A 85 8.49 -8.36 0.74
C LEU A 85 8.89 -9.26 1.92
N GLU A 86 9.72 -8.77 2.84
CA GLU A 86 10.13 -9.52 4.04
C GLU A 86 8.98 -9.77 5.03
N ALA A 87 7.92 -8.95 4.99
CA ALA A 87 6.77 -9.07 5.87
C ALA A 87 5.81 -10.22 5.51
N VAL A 88 5.89 -10.78 4.30
CA VAL A 88 4.97 -11.85 3.84
C VAL A 88 5.68 -13.20 3.74
N GLY A 89 4.90 -14.29 3.84
CA GLY A 89 5.47 -15.63 3.68
C GLY A 89 5.80 -16.04 2.23
N ASN A 90 5.23 -15.35 1.25
CA ASN A 90 5.44 -15.66 -0.17
C ASN A 90 5.85 -14.42 -0.99
N PRO A 91 7.07 -13.88 -0.79
CA PRO A 91 7.57 -12.77 -1.57
C PRO A 91 7.92 -13.18 -3.00
N VAL A 92 7.61 -12.29 -3.96
CA VAL A 92 7.94 -12.46 -5.37
C VAL A 92 8.59 -11.18 -5.88
N VAL A 93 9.83 -11.30 -6.36
CA VAL A 93 10.53 -10.21 -7.06
C VAL A 93 10.22 -10.33 -8.56
N VAL A 94 9.84 -9.22 -9.20
CA VAL A 94 9.46 -9.16 -10.62
C VAL A 94 10.44 -8.31 -11.43
#